data_AF-A0A3M9X2Z4-F1
#
_entry.id   AF-A0A3M9X2Z4-F1
#
_cell.length_a   1.000
_cell.length_b   1.000
_cell.length_c   1.000
_cell.angle_alpha   90.00
_cell.angle_beta   90.00
_cell.angle_gamma   90.00
#
_symmetry.space_group_name_H-M   'P 1'
#
loop_
_entity.id
_entity.type
_entity.pdbx_description
1 polymer ?
#
loop_
_entity_poly.entity_id
_entity_poly.type
_entity_poly.pdbx_seq_one_letter_code
_entity_poly.pdbx_strand_id
1 'polypeptide(L)'
;MNRGLAENAFRTGVEELLATIARERAPDAVDPYAGAGDQTLHEHDTRIFFFDTLLSLLGWELGAGGNVVEEARIKAGTTKFVDYVGVNANTRAPALILEAKAWDKPIITGKGDWVGKTKAELIVAAIKHLKAGGSRGEAPVAGEWHDYLEQLAGYVCTFKDNYGHSVPSAVLASGQWLVIFTAPVATFCDASFNDGQFLLIELRDYVAQAHLIFERMARVALADTAPQRIYSSQLPNYVTPNNLKAAYHGLLVRYEKSGAPQIGQLPRILLYPALFVERDDHALFTVIDASAPILLQKTRLENGEEVLGPHIDEVAAAARALLQSCSAELGISITPGPCNAFRGFPAPSVVAASGLSLGQPQKLFVRPMRATSDQWLAVTGDLPHYLLADPVLACRFHSWSECHASNHAIGASAVGSPSIEAPRALFADTMAHHCAHRVVDHRRENRCHIRPIDSRTCCRACAYQDICWSAAEAAALPCGK
;
A
#
# COMPACT_ATOMS: atom_id res chain seq x y z
N MET A 1 0.94 1.98 15.44
CA MET A 1 0.56 0.95 16.43
C MET A 1 1.71 0.82 17.42
N ASN A 2 1.45 0.73 18.73
CA ASN A 2 2.53 0.50 19.69
C ASN A 2 3.08 -0.91 19.48
N ARG A 3 4.38 -1.05 19.22
CA ARG A 3 5.03 -2.33 18.92
C ARG A 3 4.84 -3.36 20.03
N GLY A 4 4.92 -2.94 21.30
CA GLY A 4 4.71 -3.83 22.46
C GLY A 4 3.26 -4.31 22.58
N LEU A 5 2.28 -3.46 22.24
CA LEU A 5 0.87 -3.89 22.20
C LEU A 5 0.62 -4.89 21.07
N ALA A 6 1.20 -4.64 19.89
CA ALA A 6 1.08 -5.53 18.74
C ALA A 6 1.75 -6.90 19.00
N GLU A 7 2.92 -6.90 19.63
CA GLU A 7 3.63 -8.13 20.00
C GLU A 7 2.85 -8.94 21.04
N ASN A 8 2.27 -8.28 22.05
CA ASN A 8 1.46 -8.97 23.05
C ASN A 8 0.18 -9.57 22.43
N ALA A 9 -0.50 -8.80 21.57
CA ALA A 9 -1.67 -9.30 20.83
C ALA A 9 -1.30 -10.49 19.93
N PHE A 10 -0.14 -10.46 19.28
CA PHE A 10 0.38 -11.58 18.51
C PHE A 10 0.60 -12.83 19.38
N ARG A 11 1.25 -12.67 20.54
CA ARG A 11 1.48 -13.79 21.47
C ARG A 11 0.18 -14.46 21.89
N THR A 12 -0.80 -13.67 22.35
CA THR A 12 -2.13 -14.19 22.72
C THR A 12 -2.81 -14.88 21.54
N GLY A 13 -2.78 -14.26 20.35
CA GLY A 13 -3.39 -14.85 19.15
C GLY A 13 -2.74 -16.16 18.71
N VAL A 14 -1.42 -16.31 18.86
CA VAL A 14 -0.73 -17.58 18.58
C VAL A 14 -1.14 -18.66 19.57
N GLU A 15 -1.26 -18.33 20.86
CA GLU A 15 -1.77 -19.28 21.86
C GLU A 15 -3.18 -19.78 21.50
N GLU A 16 -4.09 -18.88 21.11
CA GLU A 16 -5.45 -19.20 20.69
C GLU A 16 -5.49 -20.03 19.39
N LEU A 17 -4.65 -19.69 18.41
CA LEU A 17 -4.50 -20.42 17.16
C LEU A 17 -4.06 -21.86 17.42
N LEU A 18 -3.03 -22.05 18.25
CA LEU A 18 -2.55 -23.38 18.61
C LEU A 18 -3.57 -24.19 19.39
N ALA A 19 -4.31 -23.55 20.31
CA ALA A 19 -5.41 -24.20 21.03
C ALA A 19 -6.55 -24.61 20.09
N THR A 20 -6.83 -23.85 19.04
CA THR A 20 -7.85 -24.18 18.04
C THR A 20 -7.44 -25.38 17.20
N ILE A 21 -6.21 -25.40 16.69
CA ILE A 21 -5.68 -26.56 15.95
C ILE A 21 -5.66 -27.81 16.83
N ALA A 22 -5.26 -27.68 18.10
CA ALA A 22 -5.24 -28.80 19.02
C ALA A 22 -6.65 -29.40 19.25
N ARG A 23 -7.68 -28.56 19.29
CA ARG A 23 -9.09 -29.00 19.39
C ARG A 23 -9.57 -29.67 18.11
N GLU A 24 -9.27 -29.10 16.95
CA GLU A 24 -9.67 -29.65 15.65
C GLU A 24 -8.99 -30.99 15.34
N ARG A 25 -7.79 -31.22 15.90
CA ARG A 25 -7.05 -32.49 15.79
C ARG A 25 -7.30 -33.47 16.94
N ALA A 26 -8.17 -33.14 17.89
CA ALA A 26 -8.48 -34.03 18.99
C ALA A 26 -9.25 -35.26 18.46
N PRO A 27 -8.98 -36.49 18.95
CA PRO A 27 -9.64 -37.71 18.48
C PRO A 27 -11.18 -37.68 18.60
N ASP A 28 -11.70 -36.88 19.53
CA ASP A 28 -13.13 -36.72 19.84
C ASP A 28 -13.78 -35.51 19.12
N ALA A 29 -13.08 -34.87 18.18
CA ALA A 29 -13.66 -33.81 17.37
C ALA A 29 -14.81 -34.41 16.53
N VAL A 30 -16.06 -34.08 16.90
CA VAL A 30 -17.26 -34.52 16.20
C VAL A 30 -17.25 -33.93 14.81
N ASP A 31 -16.97 -34.77 13.81
CA ASP A 31 -17.19 -34.45 12.40
C ASP A 31 -18.71 -34.31 12.15
N PRO A 32 -19.23 -33.10 11.85
CA PRO A 32 -20.66 -32.92 11.59
C PRO A 32 -21.12 -33.60 10.28
N TYR A 33 -20.21 -34.16 9.47
CA TYR A 33 -20.48 -34.78 8.18
C TYR A 33 -19.74 -36.11 7.96
N ALA A 34 -19.64 -36.95 9.00
CA ALA A 34 -18.98 -38.26 8.92
C ALA A 34 -19.42 -39.09 7.69
N GLY A 35 -18.54 -39.08 6.68
CA GLY A 35 -18.74 -39.64 5.36
C GLY A 35 -17.46 -39.56 4.52
N ALA A 36 -16.44 -40.30 4.97
CA ALA A 36 -15.16 -40.61 4.31
C ALA A 36 -14.04 -39.55 4.35
N GLY A 37 -12.90 -39.92 4.93
CA GLY A 37 -11.61 -39.28 4.72
C GLY A 37 -10.78 -39.13 6.00
N ASP A 38 -9.52 -39.55 5.96
CA ASP A 38 -8.53 -39.46 7.03
C ASP A 38 -8.41 -38.02 7.59
N GLN A 39 -8.21 -37.84 8.91
CA GLN A 39 -8.08 -36.53 9.59
C GLN A 39 -6.73 -35.83 9.29
N THR A 40 -6.21 -35.97 8.08
CA THR A 40 -5.01 -35.28 7.61
C THR A 40 -5.42 -33.94 7.02
N LEU A 41 -5.12 -32.84 7.73
CA LEU A 41 -5.16 -31.49 7.16
C LEU A 41 -4.32 -31.52 5.87
N HIS A 42 -4.96 -31.35 4.72
CA HIS A 42 -4.25 -31.30 3.45
C HIS A 42 -3.42 -30.00 3.36
N GLU A 43 -2.55 -29.90 2.36
CA GLU A 43 -1.74 -28.69 2.12
C GLU A 43 -2.62 -27.43 2.01
N HIS A 44 -3.79 -27.57 1.39
CA HIS A 44 -4.79 -26.50 1.27
C HIS A 44 -5.33 -26.04 2.63
N ASP A 45 -5.64 -26.98 3.54
CA ASP A 45 -6.14 -26.67 4.87
C ASP A 45 -5.04 -26.07 5.76
N THR A 46 -3.80 -26.53 5.58
CA THR A 46 -2.64 -25.95 6.29
C THR A 46 -2.40 -24.50 5.90
N ARG A 47 -2.52 -24.18 4.60
CA ARG A 47 -2.39 -22.80 4.09
C ARG A 47 -3.49 -21.90 4.64
N ILE A 48 -4.75 -22.28 4.41
CA ILE A 48 -5.90 -21.42 4.74
C ILE A 48 -6.12 -21.33 6.26
N PHE A 49 -6.13 -22.44 6.99
CA PHE A 49 -6.48 -22.38 8.42
C PHE A 49 -5.32 -21.86 9.27
N PHE A 50 -4.08 -22.24 8.97
CA PHE A 50 -2.94 -21.87 9.81
C PHE A 50 -2.21 -20.61 9.32
N PHE A 51 -1.70 -20.62 8.09
CA PHE A 51 -0.80 -19.55 7.64
C PHE A 51 -1.52 -18.22 7.39
N ASP A 52 -2.76 -18.23 6.88
CA ASP A 52 -3.54 -16.99 6.73
C ASP A 52 -3.82 -16.35 8.10
N THR A 53 -4.18 -17.17 9.10
CA THR A 53 -4.41 -16.70 10.47
C THR A 53 -3.11 -16.18 11.09
N LEU A 54 -2.00 -16.92 10.96
CA LEU A 54 -0.69 -16.51 11.46
C LEU A 54 -0.24 -15.18 10.83
N LEU A 55 -0.36 -15.04 9.51
CA LEU A 55 -0.02 -13.81 8.79
C LEU A 55 -0.91 -12.64 9.24
N SER A 56 -2.21 -12.88 9.43
CA SER A 56 -3.14 -11.87 9.95
C SER A 56 -2.75 -11.40 11.36
N LEU A 57 -2.38 -12.32 12.26
CA LEU A 57 -1.88 -12.00 13.60
C LEU A 57 -0.56 -11.20 13.58
N LEU A 58 0.29 -11.45 12.57
CA LEU A 58 1.52 -10.70 12.30
C LEU A 58 1.26 -9.32 11.66
N GLY A 59 -0.02 -8.95 11.46
CA GLY A 59 -0.44 -7.66 10.94
C GLY A 59 -0.38 -7.54 9.42
N TRP A 60 -0.27 -8.66 8.71
CA TRP A 60 -0.41 -8.71 7.26
C TRP A 60 -1.88 -8.76 6.85
N GLU A 61 -2.21 -8.19 5.69
CA GLU A 61 -3.57 -8.15 5.13
C GLU A 61 -3.58 -9.02 3.87
N LEU A 62 -4.30 -10.14 3.91
CA LEU A 62 -4.48 -11.06 2.78
C LEU A 62 -5.62 -10.61 1.85
N GLY A 63 -5.77 -11.27 0.69
CA GLY A 63 -6.86 -11.02 -0.24
C GLY A 63 -6.78 -9.74 -1.08
N ALA A 64 -7.89 -9.41 -1.75
CA ALA A 64 -7.94 -8.36 -2.75
C ALA A 64 -7.68 -6.96 -2.15
N GLY A 65 -6.56 -6.34 -2.55
CA GLY A 65 -6.15 -5.06 -2.01
C GLY A 65 -5.41 -5.16 -0.67
N GLY A 66 -5.02 -6.36 -0.25
CA GLY A 66 -4.12 -6.60 0.87
C GLY A 66 -2.66 -6.17 0.61
N ASN A 67 -1.80 -6.44 1.59
CA ASN A 67 -0.35 -6.27 1.52
C ASN A 67 0.41 -7.61 1.50
N VAL A 68 -0.33 -8.72 1.37
CA VAL A 68 0.20 -10.03 0.98
C VAL A 68 -0.34 -10.39 -0.39
N VAL A 69 0.52 -10.93 -1.25
CA VAL A 69 0.13 -11.55 -2.51
C VAL A 69 0.23 -13.06 -2.34
N GLU A 70 -0.93 -13.71 -2.37
CA GLU A 70 -1.05 -15.17 -2.40
C GLU A 70 -0.75 -15.67 -3.83
N GLU A 71 -0.06 -16.81 -3.94
CA GLU A 71 0.32 -17.41 -5.22
C GLU A 71 0.98 -16.40 -6.17
N ALA A 72 1.94 -15.64 -5.64
CA ALA A 72 2.57 -14.54 -6.35
C ALA A 72 3.30 -15.05 -7.59
N ARG A 73 2.84 -14.61 -8.77
CA ARG A 73 3.46 -14.95 -10.06
C ARG A 73 4.78 -14.22 -10.22
N ILE A 74 5.88 -14.98 -10.30
CA ILE A 74 7.19 -14.46 -10.67
C ILE A 74 7.46 -14.88 -12.12
N LYS A 75 7.57 -13.90 -13.03
CA LYS A 75 8.01 -14.14 -14.41
C LYS A 75 9.53 -14.22 -14.45
N ALA A 76 10.06 -15.43 -14.61
CA ALA A 76 11.48 -15.68 -14.84
C ALA A 76 11.62 -16.83 -15.85
N GLY A 77 11.40 -16.56 -17.15
CA GLY A 77 11.42 -17.55 -18.25
C GLY A 77 10.26 -18.56 -18.24
N THR A 78 9.97 -19.15 -17.08
CA THR A 78 8.80 -19.97 -16.74
C THR A 78 8.02 -19.30 -15.60
N THR A 79 6.69 -19.45 -15.57
CA THR A 79 5.86 -18.90 -14.48
C THR A 79 6.06 -19.73 -13.20
N LYS A 80 6.63 -19.15 -12.15
CA LYS A 80 6.70 -19.75 -10.80
C LYS A 80 5.72 -19.03 -9.86
N PHE A 81 5.18 -19.75 -8.88
CA PHE A 81 4.21 -19.24 -7.91
C PHE A 81 4.80 -19.36 -6.51
N VAL A 82 4.95 -18.24 -5.81
CA VAL A 82 5.33 -18.22 -4.39
C VAL A 82 4.06 -18.24 -3.57
N ASP A 83 4.02 -19.05 -2.51
CA ASP A 83 2.80 -19.20 -1.71
C ASP A 83 2.32 -17.88 -1.11
N TYR A 84 3.21 -17.17 -0.41
CA TYR A 84 2.92 -15.85 0.13
C TYR A 84 4.09 -14.90 -0.04
N VAL A 85 3.80 -13.70 -0.55
CA VAL A 85 4.75 -12.59 -0.60
C VAL A 85 4.15 -11.38 0.12
N GLY A 86 4.66 -11.08 1.30
CA GLY A 86 4.38 -9.85 2.02
C GLY A 86 5.15 -8.69 1.41
N VAL A 87 4.46 -7.60 1.08
CA VAL A 87 5.04 -6.42 0.42
C VAL A 87 4.80 -5.17 1.23
N ASN A 88 5.75 -4.23 1.16
CA ASN A 88 5.54 -2.90 1.72
C ASN A 88 4.37 -2.22 0.98
N ALA A 89 3.37 -1.73 1.73
CA ALA A 89 2.17 -1.14 1.15
C ALA A 89 2.45 0.12 0.31
N ASN A 90 3.54 0.84 0.59
CA ASN A 90 3.93 2.07 -0.07
C ASN A 90 4.88 1.84 -1.25
N THR A 91 5.94 1.04 -1.07
CA THR A 91 6.95 0.82 -2.13
C THR A 91 6.68 -0.41 -2.99
N ARG A 92 5.80 -1.32 -2.53
CA ARG A 92 5.58 -2.66 -3.10
C ARG A 92 6.83 -3.55 -3.11
N ALA A 93 7.91 -3.14 -2.45
CA ALA A 93 9.09 -3.97 -2.28
C ALA A 93 8.73 -5.22 -1.44
N PRO A 94 9.21 -6.42 -1.83
CA PRO A 94 9.03 -7.64 -1.05
C PRO A 94 9.72 -7.50 0.31
N ALA A 95 8.96 -7.73 1.37
CA ALA A 95 9.39 -7.63 2.75
C ALA A 95 9.44 -9.02 3.45
N LEU A 96 8.56 -9.93 3.03
CA LEU A 96 8.46 -11.30 3.52
C LEU A 96 8.20 -12.25 2.35
N ILE A 97 8.96 -13.35 2.28
CA ILE A 97 8.59 -14.53 1.49
C ILE A 97 8.24 -15.64 2.48
N LEU A 98 7.11 -16.30 2.30
CA LEU A 98 6.74 -17.49 3.05
C LEU A 98 6.36 -18.58 2.05
N GLU A 99 7.11 -19.68 2.12
CA GLU A 99 6.82 -20.93 1.41
C GLU A 99 6.25 -21.93 2.42
N ALA A 100 5.01 -22.33 2.19
CA ALA A 100 4.21 -23.15 3.08
C ALA A 100 4.15 -24.60 2.58
N LYS A 101 4.39 -25.55 3.47
CA LYS A 101 4.30 -26.98 3.22
C LYS A 101 3.16 -27.59 4.04
N ALA A 102 2.71 -28.77 3.64
CA ALA A 102 1.65 -29.50 4.33
C ALA A 102 2.01 -29.81 5.79
N TRP A 103 1.00 -29.84 6.66
CA TRP A 103 1.16 -29.97 8.10
C TRP A 103 2.01 -31.17 8.55
N ASP A 104 1.92 -32.28 7.82
CA ASP A 104 2.58 -33.55 8.12
C ASP A 104 4.04 -33.63 7.68
N LYS A 105 4.55 -32.60 6.97
CA LYS A 105 5.93 -32.62 6.48
C LYS A 105 6.93 -32.60 7.64
N PRO A 106 7.84 -33.59 7.69
CA PRO A 106 8.75 -33.74 8.83
C PRO A 106 9.78 -32.63 8.87
N ILE A 107 10.21 -32.29 10.08
CA ILE A 107 11.37 -31.43 10.31
C ILE A 107 12.64 -32.04 9.68
N ILE A 108 13.63 -31.20 9.38
CA ILE A 108 14.85 -31.60 8.68
C ILE A 108 15.58 -32.75 9.39
N THR A 109 15.97 -33.76 8.60
CA THR A 109 16.72 -34.94 9.05
C THR A 109 17.86 -35.23 8.08
N GLY A 110 18.95 -35.82 8.61
CA GLY A 110 20.15 -36.12 7.84
C GLY A 110 20.06 -37.41 7.03
N LYS A 111 20.83 -37.49 5.96
CA LYS A 111 20.97 -38.68 5.10
C LYS A 111 22.42 -39.17 5.11
N GLY A 112 22.63 -40.50 5.15
CA GLY A 112 23.96 -41.11 5.15
C GLY A 112 24.80 -40.65 6.34
N ASP A 113 25.99 -40.12 6.09
CA ASP A 113 26.94 -39.66 7.13
C ASP A 113 26.42 -38.47 7.96
N TRP A 114 25.32 -37.85 7.52
CA TRP A 114 24.68 -36.74 8.21
C TRP A 114 23.60 -37.18 9.21
N VAL A 115 23.30 -38.47 9.31
CA VAL A 115 22.37 -39.00 10.31
C VAL A 115 22.88 -38.69 11.72
N GLY A 116 22.00 -38.18 12.59
CA GLY A 116 22.32 -37.82 13.97
C GLY A 116 22.97 -36.44 14.16
N LYS A 117 23.25 -35.71 13.08
CA LYS A 117 23.68 -34.30 13.15
C LYS A 117 22.54 -33.40 13.66
N THR A 118 22.92 -32.28 14.27
CA THR A 118 21.93 -31.31 14.74
C THR A 118 21.18 -30.69 13.57
N LYS A 119 19.93 -30.27 13.81
CA LYS A 119 19.10 -29.62 12.78
C LYS A 119 19.77 -28.37 12.19
N ALA A 120 20.51 -27.63 13.02
CA ALA A 120 21.24 -26.45 12.57
C ALA A 120 22.42 -26.81 11.64
N GLU A 121 23.22 -27.83 12.00
CA GLU A 121 24.29 -28.35 11.13
C GLU A 121 23.74 -28.83 9.78
N LEU A 122 22.58 -29.50 9.79
CA LEU A 122 21.92 -29.98 8.58
C LEU A 122 21.47 -28.83 7.65
N ILE A 123 20.89 -27.76 8.20
CA ILE A 123 20.48 -26.58 7.41
C ILE A 123 21.72 -25.90 6.80
N VAL A 124 22.79 -25.72 7.57
CA VAL A 124 24.06 -25.17 7.09
C VAL A 124 24.66 -26.03 5.98
N ALA A 125 24.70 -27.34 6.18
CA ALA A 125 25.22 -28.27 5.18
C ALA A 125 24.38 -28.27 3.90
N ALA A 126 23.05 -28.28 4.01
CA ALA A 126 22.15 -28.29 2.87
C ALA A 126 22.26 -27.00 2.04
N ILE A 127 22.39 -25.83 2.69
CA ILE A 127 22.56 -24.56 1.98
C ILE A 127 23.93 -24.47 1.32
N LYS A 128 25.00 -24.94 1.98
CA LYS A 128 26.34 -25.01 1.37
C LYS A 128 26.35 -25.95 0.16
N HIS A 129 25.69 -27.11 0.27
CA HIS A 129 25.51 -28.07 -0.81
C HIS A 129 24.77 -27.45 -2.00
N LEU A 130 23.65 -26.77 -1.74
CA LEU A 130 22.87 -26.07 -2.76
C LEU A 130 23.71 -25.00 -3.49
N LYS A 131 24.46 -24.18 -2.75
CA LYS A 131 25.30 -23.12 -3.32
C LYS A 131 26.48 -23.65 -4.13
N ALA A 132 26.94 -24.86 -3.84
CA ALA A 132 27.94 -25.56 -4.62
C ALA A 132 27.37 -26.19 -5.91
N GLY A 133 26.06 -26.04 -6.18
CA GLY A 133 25.38 -26.67 -7.32
C GLY A 133 25.16 -28.17 -7.13
N GLY A 134 25.17 -28.66 -5.89
CA GLY A 134 25.03 -30.08 -5.58
C GLY A 134 23.64 -30.61 -5.90
N SER A 135 23.56 -31.86 -6.37
CA SER A 135 22.31 -32.49 -6.78
C SER A 135 21.48 -33.01 -5.60
N ARG A 136 20.17 -33.22 -5.80
CA ARG A 136 19.26 -33.82 -4.81
C ARG A 136 19.75 -35.17 -4.27
N GLY A 137 20.32 -36.01 -5.14
CA GLY A 137 20.75 -37.37 -4.78
C GLY A 137 21.83 -37.39 -3.70
N GLU A 138 22.71 -36.39 -3.73
CA GLU A 138 23.88 -36.24 -2.87
C GLU A 138 23.63 -35.29 -1.69
N ALA A 139 22.41 -34.76 -1.56
CA ALA A 139 22.09 -33.81 -0.51
C ALA A 139 22.30 -34.42 0.89
N PRO A 140 22.83 -33.64 1.85
CA PRO A 140 23.05 -34.11 3.24
C PRO A 140 21.75 -34.34 4.01
N VAL A 141 20.61 -33.99 3.43
CA VAL A 141 19.28 -33.99 4.04
C VAL A 141 18.36 -34.99 3.36
N ALA A 142 17.44 -35.57 4.13
CA ALA A 142 16.49 -36.56 3.65
C ALA A 142 15.20 -35.93 3.08
N GLY A 143 14.47 -36.73 2.31
CA GLY A 143 13.15 -36.36 1.77
C GLY A 143 13.20 -35.28 0.69
N GLU A 144 12.33 -34.29 0.82
CA GLU A 144 12.13 -33.18 -0.13
C GLU A 144 12.82 -31.89 0.34
N TRP A 145 13.59 -31.92 1.43
CA TRP A 145 14.23 -30.73 2.01
C TRP A 145 15.19 -30.01 1.05
N HIS A 146 15.87 -30.76 0.19
CA HIS A 146 16.70 -30.16 -0.86
C HIS A 146 15.84 -29.32 -1.82
N ASP A 147 14.76 -29.88 -2.33
CA ASP A 147 13.85 -29.21 -3.27
C ASP A 147 13.19 -27.98 -2.62
N TYR A 148 12.82 -28.07 -1.34
CA TYR A 148 12.23 -26.95 -0.59
C TYR A 148 13.20 -25.76 -0.47
N LEU A 149 14.47 -26.04 -0.14
CA LEU A 149 15.50 -25.02 -0.04
C LEU A 149 15.86 -24.44 -1.40
N GLU A 150 15.96 -25.28 -2.43
CA GLU A 150 16.19 -24.84 -3.81
C GLU A 150 15.07 -23.91 -4.30
N GLN A 151 13.81 -24.26 -4.02
CA GLN A 151 12.66 -23.45 -4.38
C GLN A 151 12.70 -22.08 -3.71
N LEU A 152 12.91 -22.02 -2.39
CA LEU A 152 13.00 -20.77 -1.64
C LEU A 152 14.20 -19.91 -2.09
N ALA A 153 15.37 -20.52 -2.29
CA ALA A 153 16.57 -19.86 -2.80
C ALA A 153 16.31 -19.26 -4.18
N GLY A 154 15.63 -20.00 -5.06
CA GLY A 154 15.24 -19.54 -6.39
C GLY A 154 14.39 -18.28 -6.34
N TYR A 155 13.44 -18.18 -5.40
CA TYR A 155 12.64 -16.96 -5.24
C TYR A 155 13.48 -15.77 -4.78
N VAL A 156 14.30 -15.96 -3.73
CA VAL A 156 15.15 -14.90 -3.17
C VAL A 156 16.11 -14.37 -4.24
N CYS A 157 16.81 -15.26 -4.96
CA CYS A 157 17.73 -14.86 -6.03
C CYS A 157 16.98 -14.16 -7.16
N THR A 158 15.79 -14.64 -7.55
CA THR A 158 14.99 -13.99 -8.60
C THR A 158 14.56 -12.56 -8.21
N PHE A 159 14.14 -12.33 -6.95
CA PHE A 159 13.82 -10.99 -6.47
C PHE A 159 15.03 -10.05 -6.48
N LYS A 160 16.21 -10.59 -6.16
CA LYS A 160 17.46 -9.83 -6.17
C LYS A 160 17.91 -9.50 -7.60
N ASP A 161 18.03 -10.50 -8.45
CA ASP A 161 18.67 -10.38 -9.76
C ASP A 161 17.76 -9.72 -10.79
N ASN A 162 16.46 -10.04 -10.78
CA ASN A 162 15.52 -9.51 -11.79
C ASN A 162 14.87 -8.19 -11.37
N TYR A 163 14.74 -7.93 -10.07
CA TYR A 163 14.00 -6.76 -9.54
C TYR A 163 14.83 -5.86 -8.62
N GLY A 164 16.08 -6.22 -8.32
CA GLY A 164 16.98 -5.42 -7.47
C GLY A 164 16.60 -5.39 -5.99
N HIS A 165 15.64 -6.22 -5.55
CA HIS A 165 15.13 -6.18 -4.18
C HIS A 165 15.85 -7.16 -3.26
N SER A 166 16.37 -6.64 -2.15
CA SER A 166 16.89 -7.48 -1.06
C SER A 166 15.77 -7.77 -0.06
N VAL A 167 15.21 -8.97 -0.09
CA VAL A 167 14.12 -9.38 0.80
C VAL A 167 14.65 -9.49 2.24
N PRO A 168 14.06 -8.80 3.23
CA PRO A 168 14.48 -8.84 4.63
C PRO A 168 14.29 -10.20 5.31
N SER A 169 13.22 -10.93 4.97
CA SER A 169 12.88 -12.20 5.63
C SER A 169 12.33 -13.22 4.63
N ALA A 170 12.81 -14.44 4.71
CA ALA A 170 12.33 -15.57 3.93
C ALA A 170 12.08 -16.76 4.87
N VAL A 171 10.92 -17.38 4.75
CA VAL A 171 10.43 -18.39 5.69
C VAL A 171 10.04 -19.65 4.93
N LEU A 172 10.53 -20.80 5.40
CA LEU A 172 10.05 -22.11 5.01
C LEU A 172 9.34 -22.73 6.22
N ALA A 173 8.12 -23.24 6.04
CA ALA A 173 7.31 -23.68 7.17
C ALA A 173 6.34 -24.82 6.82
N SER A 174 5.96 -25.63 7.82
CA SER A 174 4.92 -26.67 7.69
C SER A 174 3.84 -26.61 8.80
N GLY A 175 3.69 -25.49 9.49
CA GLY A 175 2.83 -25.37 10.67
C GLY A 175 3.40 -26.05 11.92
N GLN A 176 4.14 -27.17 11.78
CA GLN A 176 4.85 -27.83 12.88
C GLN A 176 6.24 -27.23 13.16
N TRP A 177 6.84 -26.56 12.18
CA TRP A 177 8.14 -25.91 12.30
C TRP A 177 8.22 -24.68 11.40
N LEU A 178 9.04 -23.71 11.81
CA LEU A 178 9.41 -22.51 11.05
C LEU A 178 10.92 -22.46 10.90
N VAL A 179 11.41 -22.29 9.67
CA VAL A 179 12.79 -21.87 9.40
C VAL A 179 12.74 -20.45 8.86
N ILE A 180 13.20 -19.48 9.65
CA ILE A 180 13.18 -18.06 9.31
C ILE A 180 14.59 -17.60 8.99
N PHE A 181 14.87 -17.28 7.73
CA PHE A 181 16.14 -16.72 7.29
C PHE A 181 16.15 -15.20 7.48
N THR A 182 17.09 -14.71 8.29
CA THR A 182 17.15 -13.29 8.72
C THR A 182 17.95 -12.40 7.78
N ALA A 183 18.73 -12.99 6.88
CA ALA A 183 19.42 -12.31 5.78
C ALA A 183 19.38 -13.17 4.50
N PRO A 184 18.20 -13.35 3.87
CA PRO A 184 18.01 -14.32 2.78
C PRO A 184 18.98 -14.15 1.61
N VAL A 185 19.25 -12.90 1.19
CA VAL A 185 20.20 -12.63 0.10
C VAL A 185 21.61 -13.07 0.48
N ALA A 186 22.06 -12.77 1.70
CA ALA A 186 23.37 -13.23 2.17
C ALA A 186 23.43 -14.77 2.29
N THR A 187 22.32 -15.39 2.71
CA THR A 187 22.19 -16.83 2.82
C THR A 187 22.30 -17.53 1.47
N PHE A 188 21.51 -17.10 0.49
CA PHE A 188 21.30 -17.83 -0.77
C PHE A 188 22.09 -17.28 -1.95
N CYS A 189 22.41 -15.98 -1.98
CA CYS A 189 23.10 -15.32 -3.09
C CYS A 189 24.60 -15.09 -2.83
N ASP A 190 24.99 -14.70 -1.61
CA ASP A 190 26.38 -14.38 -1.26
C ASP A 190 27.18 -15.63 -0.86
N ALA A 191 28.50 -15.55 -0.61
CA ALA A 191 29.33 -16.74 -0.38
C ALA A 191 29.25 -17.33 1.04
N SER A 192 29.13 -16.51 2.09
CA SER A 192 29.24 -16.97 3.48
C SER A 192 27.87 -17.26 4.11
N PHE A 193 27.69 -18.49 4.62
CA PHE A 193 26.52 -18.88 5.41
C PHE A 193 26.90 -19.59 6.72
N ASN A 194 26.27 -19.19 7.82
CA ASN A 194 26.39 -19.81 9.14
C ASN A 194 25.04 -19.92 9.88
N ASP A 195 25.06 -20.54 11.05
CA ASP A 195 23.90 -20.80 11.91
C ASP A 195 23.27 -19.55 12.55
N GLY A 196 23.97 -18.42 12.57
CA GLY A 196 23.43 -17.13 13.02
C GLY A 196 22.48 -16.45 12.03
N GLN A 197 22.37 -16.96 10.80
CA GLN A 197 21.57 -16.34 9.72
C GLN A 197 20.17 -16.96 9.56
N PHE A 198 19.77 -17.86 10.45
CA PHE A 198 18.42 -18.40 10.50
C PHE A 198 17.97 -18.73 11.93
N LEU A 199 16.65 -18.83 12.10
CA LEU A 199 16.02 -19.37 13.31
C LEU A 199 15.22 -20.61 12.93
N LEU A 200 15.35 -21.67 13.72
CA LEU A 200 14.52 -22.87 13.63
C LEU A 200 13.65 -22.96 14.89
N ILE A 201 12.33 -22.90 14.70
CA ILE A 201 11.36 -22.92 15.80
C ILE A 201 10.38 -24.06 15.57
N GLU A 202 10.19 -24.91 16.57
CA GLU A 202 9.23 -26.03 16.54
C GLU A 202 7.92 -25.61 17.19
N LEU A 203 6.83 -26.28 16.84
CA LEU A 203 5.46 -25.98 17.29
C LEU A 203 5.35 -25.73 18.79
N ARG A 204 5.99 -26.57 19.60
CA ARG A 204 5.99 -26.48 21.07
C ARG A 204 6.60 -25.18 21.60
N ASP A 205 7.46 -24.55 20.81
CA ASP A 205 8.24 -23.37 21.18
C ASP A 205 7.64 -22.08 20.60
N TYR A 206 6.57 -22.13 19.80
CA TYR A 206 5.98 -20.96 19.13
C TYR A 206 5.56 -19.86 20.12
N VAL A 207 4.91 -20.24 21.22
CA VAL A 207 4.47 -19.29 22.25
C VAL A 207 5.66 -18.71 23.02
N ALA A 208 6.60 -19.57 23.43
CA ALA A 208 7.80 -19.16 24.16
C ALA A 208 8.68 -18.21 23.31
N GLN A 209 8.79 -18.49 22.01
CA GLN A 209 9.58 -17.74 21.05
C GLN A 209 8.75 -16.75 20.20
N ALA A 210 7.52 -16.43 20.62
CA ALA A 210 6.63 -15.54 19.87
C ALA A 210 7.27 -14.18 19.56
N HIS A 211 8.08 -13.65 20.49
CA HIS A 211 8.83 -12.41 20.31
C HIS A 211 9.79 -12.47 19.11
N LEU A 212 10.49 -13.60 18.90
CA LEU A 212 11.41 -13.79 17.76
C LEU A 212 10.63 -13.95 16.45
N ILE A 213 9.52 -14.69 16.46
CA ILE A 213 8.63 -14.82 15.29
C ILE A 213 8.10 -13.44 14.90
N PHE A 214 7.60 -12.67 15.86
CA PHE A 214 7.11 -11.32 15.64
C PHE A 214 8.19 -10.40 15.09
N GLU A 215 9.37 -10.35 15.70
CA GLU A 215 10.48 -9.52 15.25
C GLU A 215 10.91 -9.83 13.80
N ARG A 216 10.84 -11.11 13.39
CA ARG A 216 11.33 -11.58 12.09
C ARG A 216 10.28 -11.76 11.01
N MET A 217 8.99 -11.68 11.34
CA MET A 217 7.90 -11.90 10.38
C MET A 217 6.82 -10.82 10.42
N ALA A 218 6.69 -10.03 11.48
CA ALA A 218 5.58 -9.08 11.59
C ALA A 218 5.71 -7.97 10.55
N ARG A 219 4.57 -7.55 9.97
CA ARG A 219 4.54 -6.45 8.99
C ARG A 219 5.19 -5.20 9.57
N VAL A 220 4.85 -4.85 10.81
CA VAL A 220 5.40 -3.65 11.48
C VAL A 220 6.91 -3.69 11.72
N ALA A 221 7.53 -4.87 11.67
CA ALA A 221 8.97 -5.05 11.82
C ALA A 221 9.69 -5.10 10.46
N LEU A 222 9.09 -5.75 9.46
CA LEU A 222 9.71 -6.01 8.16
C LEU A 222 9.39 -4.97 7.09
N ALA A 223 8.17 -4.45 7.12
CA ALA A 223 7.68 -3.46 6.18
C ALA A 223 7.32 -2.25 7.01
N ASP A 224 8.29 -1.37 7.26
CA ASP A 224 8.15 -0.09 8.00
C ASP A 224 6.90 0.66 7.50
N THR A 225 5.76 0.35 8.10
CA THR A 225 4.50 1.01 7.82
C THR A 225 4.49 2.18 8.76
N ALA A 226 5.05 3.28 8.29
CA ALA A 226 4.72 4.61 8.75
C ALA A 226 3.21 4.63 9.11
N PRO A 227 2.84 5.04 10.33
CA PRO A 227 1.44 5.25 10.66
C PRO A 227 0.76 6.08 9.56
N GLN A 228 -0.51 5.81 9.27
CA GLN A 228 -1.26 6.54 8.23
C GLN A 228 -1.14 8.07 8.37
N ARG A 229 -0.98 8.52 9.61
CA ARG A 229 -0.69 9.88 10.02
C ARG A 229 0.32 9.84 11.15
N ILE A 230 1.31 10.71 11.07
CA ILE A 230 2.16 11.11 12.20
C ILE A 230 1.99 12.62 12.46
N TYR A 231 2.33 13.06 13.68
CA TYR A 231 2.45 14.48 14.01
C TYR A 231 3.86 14.99 13.67
N SER A 232 4.01 16.30 13.49
CA SER A 232 5.32 16.92 13.23
C SER A 232 6.33 16.59 14.33
N SER A 233 5.91 16.62 15.60
CA SER A 233 6.71 16.22 16.76
C SER A 233 7.14 14.75 16.78
N GLN A 234 6.51 13.91 15.97
CA GLN A 234 6.89 12.50 15.81
C GLN A 234 7.83 12.27 14.64
N LEU A 235 7.99 13.25 13.73
CA LEU A 235 8.79 13.12 12.52
C LEU A 235 10.26 12.71 12.80
N PRO A 236 10.94 13.24 13.84
CA PRO A 236 12.32 12.83 14.17
C PRO A 236 12.48 11.34 14.52
N ASN A 237 11.40 10.65 14.89
CA ASN A 237 11.45 9.20 15.16
C ASN A 237 11.59 8.35 13.89
N TYR A 238 11.34 8.93 12.71
CA TYR A 238 11.28 8.22 11.44
C TYR A 238 12.26 8.78 10.40
N VAL A 239 12.50 10.08 10.45
CA VAL A 239 13.31 10.83 9.49
C VAL A 239 14.33 11.67 10.25
N THR A 240 15.56 11.69 9.74
CA THR A 240 16.64 12.55 10.21
C THR A 240 17.03 13.50 9.08
N PRO A 241 17.74 14.60 9.37
CA PRO A 241 18.24 15.49 8.32
C PRO A 241 19.05 14.79 7.21
N ASN A 242 19.80 13.75 7.58
CA ASN A 242 20.70 13.05 6.66
C ASN A 242 19.99 12.07 5.73
N ASN A 243 18.80 11.59 6.10
CA ASN A 243 18.03 10.63 5.30
C ASN A 243 16.76 11.25 4.70
N LEU A 244 16.50 12.55 4.92
CA LEU A 244 15.44 13.26 4.23
C LEU A 244 15.79 13.38 2.74
N LYS A 245 14.98 12.76 1.89
CA LYS A 245 15.17 12.80 0.44
C LYS A 245 14.34 13.90 -0.24
N ALA A 246 13.08 14.03 0.12
CA ALA A 246 12.18 15.04 -0.44
C ALA A 246 10.99 15.30 0.49
N ALA A 247 10.32 16.43 0.27
CA ALA A 247 9.03 16.72 0.89
C ALA A 247 8.06 17.29 -0.15
N TYR A 248 6.76 17.11 0.08
CA TYR A 248 5.70 17.62 -0.79
C TYR A 248 4.50 18.06 0.05
N HIS A 249 3.90 19.19 -0.28
CA HIS A 249 2.58 19.53 0.22
C HIS A 249 1.53 18.53 -0.27
N GLY A 250 0.47 18.43 0.52
CA GLY A 250 -0.75 17.76 0.11
C GLY A 250 -1.85 17.88 1.13
N LEU A 251 -2.87 17.05 0.95
CA LEU A 251 -4.11 17.11 1.71
C LEU A 251 -4.60 15.70 2.02
N LEU A 252 -5.05 15.47 3.24
CA LEU A 252 -6.07 14.47 3.49
C LEU A 252 -7.43 15.13 3.24
N VAL A 253 -8.14 14.61 2.23
CA VAL A 253 -9.44 15.10 1.78
C VAL A 253 -10.50 14.11 2.25
N ARG A 254 -11.51 14.61 2.94
CA ARG A 254 -12.70 13.83 3.33
C ARG A 254 -13.94 14.44 2.73
N TYR A 255 -14.74 13.62 2.08
CA TYR A 255 -16.03 14.00 1.52
C TYR A 255 -17.14 13.56 2.47
N GLU A 256 -18.08 14.44 2.75
CA GLU A 256 -19.25 14.15 3.57
C GLU A 256 -20.54 14.56 2.86
N LYS A 257 -21.60 13.79 3.12
CA LYS A 257 -22.97 14.14 2.72
C LYS A 257 -23.64 14.82 3.90
N SER A 258 -23.89 16.12 3.78
CA SER A 258 -24.46 16.93 4.84
C SER A 258 -25.93 17.21 4.62
N GLY A 259 -26.75 17.10 5.66
CA GLY A 259 -28.19 17.27 5.59
C GLY A 259 -28.95 15.95 5.72
N ALA A 260 -30.28 16.05 5.84
CA ALA A 260 -31.15 14.90 6.02
C ALA A 260 -31.42 14.22 4.66
N PRO A 261 -31.26 12.89 4.54
CA PRO A 261 -31.50 12.17 3.28
C PRO A 261 -32.87 12.41 2.65
N GLN A 262 -33.91 12.62 3.47
CA GLN A 262 -35.29 12.83 3.03
C GLN A 262 -35.59 14.27 2.57
N ILE A 263 -34.73 15.23 2.91
CA ILE A 263 -34.92 16.66 2.60
C ILE A 263 -33.99 17.07 1.46
N GLY A 264 -32.77 16.55 1.46
CA GLY A 264 -31.73 16.90 0.52
C GLY A 264 -30.38 16.90 1.22
N GLN A 265 -29.36 16.42 0.50
CA GLN A 265 -27.99 16.39 0.99
C GLN A 265 -27.09 17.20 0.07
N LEU A 266 -26.16 17.93 0.68
CA LEU A 266 -25.13 18.71 -0.01
C LEU A 266 -23.74 18.13 0.27
N PRO A 267 -22.83 18.21 -0.71
CA PRO A 267 -21.44 17.83 -0.49
C PRO A 267 -20.76 18.78 0.49
N ARG A 268 -20.00 18.23 1.45
CA ARG A 268 -19.02 18.96 2.26
C ARG A 268 -17.66 18.35 2.06
N ILE A 269 -16.66 19.17 1.75
CA ILE A 269 -15.27 18.74 1.64
C ILE A 269 -14.51 19.25 2.85
N LEU A 270 -13.97 18.32 3.63
CA LEU A 270 -13.14 18.58 4.78
C LEU A 270 -11.68 18.35 4.39
N LEU A 271 -10.83 19.33 4.67
CA LEU A 271 -9.43 19.34 4.28
C LEU A 271 -8.55 19.36 5.51
N TYR A 272 -7.55 18.47 5.53
CA TYR A 272 -6.48 18.49 6.50
C TYR A 272 -5.16 18.73 5.75
N PRO A 273 -4.52 19.90 5.93
CA PRO A 273 -3.18 20.15 5.41
C PRO A 273 -2.22 19.04 5.83
N ALA A 274 -1.47 18.53 4.86
CA ALA A 274 -0.52 17.45 5.05
C ALA A 274 0.84 17.81 4.45
N LEU A 275 1.89 17.25 5.04
CA LEU A 275 3.23 17.22 4.47
C LEU A 275 3.63 15.76 4.24
N PHE A 276 3.93 15.43 3.00
CA PHE A 276 4.47 14.13 2.61
C PHE A 276 5.98 14.20 2.68
N VAL A 277 6.60 13.37 3.51
CA VAL A 277 8.05 13.34 3.70
C VAL A 277 8.58 12.01 3.18
N GLU A 278 9.47 12.07 2.19
CA GLU A 278 10.13 10.90 1.60
C GLU A 278 11.53 10.75 2.19
N ARG A 279 11.83 9.56 2.70
CA ARG A 279 13.17 9.15 3.15
C ARG A 279 13.99 8.59 1.98
N ASP A 280 15.31 8.53 2.13
CA ASP A 280 16.25 8.03 1.11
C ASP A 280 15.96 6.60 0.61
N ASP A 281 15.42 5.73 1.48
CA ASP A 281 14.93 4.39 1.17
C ASP A 281 13.54 4.35 0.50
N HIS A 282 12.99 5.51 0.13
CA HIS A 282 11.64 5.69 -0.44
C HIS A 282 10.47 5.43 0.51
N ALA A 283 10.71 5.29 1.82
CA ALA A 283 9.63 5.32 2.79
C ALA A 283 8.92 6.70 2.75
N LEU A 284 7.59 6.68 2.67
CA LEU A 284 6.77 7.88 2.58
C LEU A 284 5.94 8.05 3.85
N PHE A 285 6.17 9.16 4.56
CA PHE A 285 5.47 9.52 5.79
C PHE A 285 4.46 10.62 5.50
N THR A 286 3.26 10.52 6.07
CA THR A 286 2.22 11.55 5.97
C THR A 286 2.12 12.28 7.30
N VAL A 287 2.54 13.53 7.34
CA VAL A 287 2.50 14.37 8.54
C VAL A 287 1.25 15.25 8.52
N ILE A 288 0.44 15.20 9.57
CA ILE A 288 -0.76 16.04 9.74
C ILE A 288 -0.87 16.42 11.22
N ASP A 289 -0.78 17.71 11.54
CA ASP A 289 -0.94 18.18 12.92
C ASP A 289 -2.38 18.54 13.27
N ALA A 290 -3.13 19.04 12.28
CA ALA A 290 -4.51 19.50 12.50
C ALA A 290 -5.40 18.38 13.06
N SER A 291 -6.08 18.67 14.16
CA SER A 291 -7.13 17.82 14.74
C SER A 291 -8.50 18.14 14.16
N ALA A 292 -8.74 19.40 13.78
CA ALA A 292 -9.94 19.87 13.12
C ALA A 292 -9.71 20.09 11.62
N PRO A 293 -10.71 19.78 10.76
CA PRO A 293 -10.63 20.06 9.34
C PRO A 293 -10.87 21.53 9.03
N ILE A 294 -10.31 22.00 7.91
CA ILE A 294 -10.75 23.20 7.21
C ILE A 294 -11.87 22.78 6.25
N LEU A 295 -13.06 23.35 6.42
CA LEU A 295 -14.17 23.10 5.50
C LEU A 295 -13.93 23.90 4.22
N LEU A 296 -14.03 23.26 3.05
CA LEU A 296 -14.04 23.96 1.77
C LEU A 296 -15.23 24.90 1.71
N GLN A 297 -14.93 26.20 1.65
CA GLN A 297 -15.93 27.26 1.61
C GLN A 297 -15.62 28.23 0.47
N LYS A 298 -16.69 28.83 -0.05
CA LYS A 298 -16.60 29.92 -1.01
C LYS A 298 -17.00 31.20 -0.28
N THR A 299 -16.30 32.29 -0.56
CA THR A 299 -16.64 33.60 -0.02
C THR A 299 -17.46 34.35 -1.06
N ARG A 300 -18.64 34.82 -0.65
CA ARG A 300 -19.46 35.68 -1.51
C ARG A 300 -19.03 37.12 -1.35
N LEU A 301 -18.58 37.73 -2.43
CA LEU A 301 -18.20 39.15 -2.50
C LEU A 301 -19.45 40.04 -2.56
N GLU A 302 -19.28 41.35 -2.36
CA GLU A 302 -20.37 42.33 -2.40
C GLU A 302 -21.09 42.39 -3.76
N ASN A 303 -20.35 42.13 -4.85
CA ASN A 303 -20.89 42.03 -6.21
C ASN A 303 -21.71 40.74 -6.45
N GLY A 304 -21.82 39.87 -5.44
CA GLY A 304 -22.54 38.60 -5.50
C GLY A 304 -21.74 37.43 -6.05
N GLU A 305 -20.51 37.65 -6.52
CA GLU A 305 -19.58 36.63 -7.02
C GLU A 305 -19.07 35.73 -5.89
N GLU A 306 -18.89 34.44 -6.17
CA GLU A 306 -18.31 33.48 -5.23
C GLU A 306 -16.86 33.17 -5.60
N VAL A 307 -15.94 33.45 -4.68
CA VAL A 307 -14.50 33.24 -4.88
C VAL A 307 -13.92 32.23 -3.89
N LEU A 308 -12.84 31.55 -4.31
CA LEU A 308 -12.13 30.55 -3.52
C LEU A 308 -10.86 31.09 -2.85
N GLY A 309 -10.36 32.26 -3.27
CA GLY A 309 -9.11 32.86 -2.78
C GLY A 309 -8.94 32.83 -1.25
N PRO A 310 -9.90 33.36 -0.47
CA PRO A 310 -9.78 33.37 1.00
C PRO A 310 -9.63 31.96 1.62
N HIS A 311 -10.33 30.96 1.07
CA HIS A 311 -10.19 29.57 1.50
C HIS A 311 -8.82 28.99 1.13
N ILE A 312 -8.31 29.30 -0.08
CA ILE A 312 -6.97 28.88 -0.49
C ILE A 312 -5.90 29.47 0.44
N ASP A 313 -6.05 30.73 0.83
CA ASP A 313 -5.14 31.40 1.77
C ASP A 313 -5.17 30.79 3.17
N GLU A 314 -6.36 30.40 3.67
CA GLU A 314 -6.52 29.70 4.94
C GLU A 314 -5.78 28.35 4.94
N VAL A 315 -5.99 27.54 3.89
CA VAL A 315 -5.28 26.26 3.74
C VAL A 315 -3.78 26.47 3.59
N ALA A 316 -3.36 27.49 2.83
CA ALA A 316 -1.95 27.82 2.65
C ALA A 316 -1.28 28.25 3.96
N ALA A 317 -1.97 29.02 4.81
CA ALA A 317 -1.47 29.40 6.12
C ALA A 317 -1.25 28.18 7.02
N ALA A 318 -2.22 27.26 7.05
CA ALA A 318 -2.10 26.03 7.83
C ALA A 318 -1.03 25.07 7.28
N ALA A 319 -0.87 24.96 5.96
CA ALA A 319 0.19 24.19 5.33
C ALA A 319 1.59 24.76 5.63
N ARG A 320 1.74 26.09 5.62
CA ARG A 320 2.99 26.77 6.01
C ARG A 320 3.33 26.53 7.48
N ALA A 321 2.34 26.62 8.37
CA ALA A 321 2.54 26.34 9.79
C ALA A 321 3.01 24.89 10.03
N LEU A 322 2.41 23.91 9.33
CA LEU A 322 2.84 22.52 9.37
C LEU A 322 4.28 22.34 8.87
N LEU A 323 4.63 22.95 7.72
CA LEU A 323 5.98 22.90 7.16
C LEU A 323 7.02 23.50 8.11
N GLN A 324 6.68 24.63 8.76
CA GLN A 324 7.52 25.27 9.77
C GLN A 324 7.74 24.37 10.99
N SER A 325 6.67 23.72 11.48
CA SER A 325 6.77 22.76 12.59
C SER A 325 7.68 21.59 12.24
N CYS A 326 7.47 20.95 11.08
CA CYS A 326 8.34 19.87 10.61
C CYS A 326 9.81 20.30 10.44
N SER A 327 10.03 21.50 9.92
CA SER A 327 11.38 22.06 9.74
C SER A 327 12.06 22.31 11.09
N ALA A 328 11.32 22.82 12.07
CA ALA A 328 11.82 23.05 13.42
C ALA A 328 12.18 21.73 14.12
N GLU A 329 11.32 20.71 14.03
CA GLU A 329 11.54 19.39 14.62
C GLU A 329 12.76 18.66 14.04
N LEU A 330 13.02 18.82 12.74
CA LEU A 330 14.22 18.27 12.10
C LEU A 330 15.46 19.17 12.21
N GLY A 331 15.31 20.43 12.63
CA GLY A 331 16.41 21.40 12.67
C GLY A 331 16.97 21.80 11.29
N ILE A 332 16.18 21.62 10.21
CA ILE A 332 16.56 21.97 8.84
C ILE A 332 15.41 22.67 8.11
N SER A 333 15.73 23.50 7.11
CA SER A 333 14.72 24.11 6.26
C SER A 333 14.23 23.10 5.22
N ILE A 334 12.97 22.64 5.36
CA ILE A 334 12.33 21.76 4.39
C ILE A 334 11.72 22.63 3.29
N THR A 335 12.02 22.32 2.03
CA THR A 335 11.39 22.95 0.86
C THR A 335 10.60 21.89 0.08
N PRO A 336 9.28 22.04 -0.05
CA PRO A 336 8.47 21.14 -0.86
C PRO A 336 8.87 21.17 -2.34
N GLY A 337 9.01 19.99 -2.94
CA GLY A 337 9.31 19.85 -4.37
C GLY A 337 8.07 19.97 -5.26
N PRO A 338 8.24 20.21 -6.56
CA PRO A 338 7.12 20.31 -7.50
C PRO A 338 6.35 18.99 -7.61
N CYS A 339 5.07 19.07 -7.97
CA CYS A 339 4.20 17.89 -8.04
C CYS A 339 4.78 16.77 -8.94
N ASN A 340 5.36 17.12 -10.09
CA ASN A 340 5.94 16.15 -11.04
C ASN A 340 7.16 15.36 -10.51
N ALA A 341 7.84 15.87 -9.48
CA ALA A 341 8.97 15.21 -8.84
C ALA A 341 8.53 14.06 -7.92
N PHE A 342 7.27 14.08 -7.45
CA PHE A 342 6.71 12.96 -6.72
C PHE A 342 6.63 11.71 -7.62
N ARG A 343 6.99 10.56 -7.05
CA ARG A 343 7.03 9.27 -7.77
C ARG A 343 5.64 8.69 -8.05
N GLY A 344 4.61 9.25 -7.43
CA GLY A 344 3.26 8.72 -7.44
C GLY A 344 3.05 7.70 -6.32
N PHE A 345 1.80 7.60 -5.88
CA PHE A 345 1.35 6.50 -5.05
C PHE A 345 1.40 5.19 -5.84
N PRO A 346 1.67 4.05 -5.18
CA PRO A 346 1.57 2.75 -5.82
C PRO A 346 0.15 2.52 -6.30
N ALA A 347 0.00 2.02 -7.54
CA ALA A 347 -1.30 1.64 -8.07
C ALA A 347 -1.94 0.56 -7.16
N PRO A 348 -3.21 0.70 -6.76
CA PRO A 348 -3.92 -0.40 -6.13
C PRO A 348 -3.93 -1.57 -7.12
N SER A 349 -3.60 -2.78 -6.64
CA SER A 349 -3.61 -3.97 -7.47
C SER A 349 -5.03 -4.26 -7.93
N VAL A 350 -5.41 -3.73 -9.09
CA VAL A 350 -6.29 -4.49 -9.96
C VAL A 350 -5.35 -5.49 -10.60
N VAL A 351 -5.34 -6.72 -10.08
CA VAL A 351 -4.91 -7.86 -10.87
C VAL A 351 -5.82 -7.80 -12.09
N ALA A 352 -5.28 -7.31 -13.20
CA ALA A 352 -6.01 -7.30 -14.45
C ALA A 352 -6.25 -8.79 -14.79
N ALA A 353 -7.45 -9.27 -14.48
CA ALA A 353 -7.96 -10.56 -14.91
C ALA A 353 -8.00 -10.66 -16.45
N SER A 354 -7.77 -9.55 -17.15
CA SER A 354 -7.58 -9.45 -18.58
C SER A 354 -6.30 -8.68 -18.85
N GLY A 355 -5.26 -9.36 -19.35
CA GLY A 355 -3.93 -8.81 -19.60
C GLY A 355 -3.87 -7.75 -20.71
N LEU A 356 -4.53 -6.61 -20.52
CA LEU A 356 -4.39 -5.43 -21.36
C LEU A 356 -4.28 -4.18 -20.48
N SER A 357 -3.05 -3.74 -20.25
CA SER A 357 -2.74 -2.34 -19.98
C SER A 357 -1.82 -1.85 -21.10
N LEU A 358 -2.42 -1.42 -22.22
CA LEU A 358 -1.73 -0.52 -23.14
C LEU A 358 -1.73 0.87 -22.50
N GLY A 359 -0.67 1.17 -21.75
CA GLY A 359 -0.45 2.47 -21.11
C GLY A 359 0.80 2.46 -20.25
N GLN A 360 1.57 3.55 -20.29
CA GLN A 360 2.70 3.78 -19.39
C GLN A 360 2.21 3.69 -17.92
N PRO A 361 3.05 3.27 -16.96
CA PRO A 361 2.72 3.30 -15.55
C PRO A 361 2.22 4.69 -15.14
N GLN A 362 0.95 4.82 -14.78
CA GLN A 362 0.39 6.13 -14.39
C GLN A 362 0.83 6.45 -12.96
N LYS A 363 1.61 7.52 -12.79
CA LYS A 363 1.87 8.09 -11.46
C LYS A 363 0.54 8.54 -10.86
N LEU A 364 0.16 8.00 -9.70
CA LEU A 364 -1.05 8.42 -9.01
C LEU A 364 -0.75 9.52 -7.99
N PHE A 365 -1.43 10.67 -8.07
CA PHE A 365 -1.25 11.77 -7.11
C PHE A 365 -2.37 11.86 -6.08
N VAL A 366 -3.46 11.10 -6.31
CA VAL A 366 -4.60 10.99 -5.40
C VAL A 366 -4.82 9.50 -5.13
N ARG A 367 -4.78 9.09 -3.86
CA ARG A 367 -4.96 7.70 -3.43
C ARG A 367 -6.12 7.61 -2.43
N PRO A 368 -7.10 6.72 -2.64
CA PRO A 368 -8.14 6.48 -1.63
C PRO A 368 -7.56 5.86 -0.36
N MET A 369 -8.09 6.25 0.79
CA MET A 369 -7.78 5.63 2.08
C MET A 369 -8.53 4.30 2.19
N ARG A 370 -7.82 3.16 2.26
CA ARG A 370 -8.46 1.83 2.21
C ARG A 370 -9.41 1.55 3.39
N ALA A 371 -9.13 2.15 4.55
CA ALA A 371 -9.93 1.93 5.75
C ALA A 371 -11.26 2.71 5.77
N THR A 372 -11.42 3.71 4.90
CA THR A 372 -12.53 4.66 4.96
C THR A 372 -12.98 5.05 3.55
N SER A 373 -14.27 4.81 3.25
CA SER A 373 -14.87 5.38 2.04
C SER A 373 -14.81 6.91 2.09
N ASP A 374 -14.81 7.54 0.92
CA ASP A 374 -14.89 9.00 0.79
C ASP A 374 -13.74 9.77 1.46
N GLN A 375 -12.55 9.14 1.53
CA GLN A 375 -11.32 9.78 1.98
C GLN A 375 -10.15 9.52 1.02
N TRP A 376 -9.34 10.54 0.77
CA TRP A 376 -8.20 10.47 -0.14
C TRP A 376 -7.00 11.24 0.39
N LEU A 377 -5.81 10.72 0.13
CA LEU A 377 -4.57 11.48 0.20
C LEU A 377 -4.27 12.07 -1.17
N ALA A 378 -4.06 13.38 -1.23
CA ALA A 378 -3.79 14.13 -2.45
C ALA A 378 -2.45 14.85 -2.32
N VAL A 379 -1.46 14.51 -3.15
CA VAL A 379 -0.15 15.17 -3.17
C VAL A 379 -0.18 16.33 -4.15
N THR A 380 -0.02 17.54 -3.67
CA THR A 380 -0.13 18.77 -4.48
C THR A 380 1.22 19.38 -4.81
N GLY A 381 2.32 18.77 -4.36
CA GLY A 381 3.69 19.17 -4.71
C GLY A 381 4.15 20.40 -3.94
N ASP A 382 4.40 21.49 -4.64
CA ASP A 382 4.79 22.78 -4.08
C ASP A 382 3.59 23.68 -3.78
N LEU A 383 2.39 23.30 -4.23
CA LEU A 383 1.15 24.02 -3.94
C LEU A 383 0.48 23.48 -2.67
N PRO A 384 -0.13 24.32 -1.82
CA PRO A 384 -0.78 23.88 -0.59
C PRO A 384 -2.16 23.23 -0.82
N HIS A 385 -2.74 23.36 -2.01
CA HIS A 385 -4.12 22.95 -2.31
C HIS A 385 -4.25 22.36 -3.72
N TYR A 386 -5.23 21.47 -3.95
CA TYR A 386 -5.43 20.81 -5.26
C TYR A 386 -6.27 21.64 -6.25
N LEU A 387 -7.02 22.62 -5.74
CA LEU A 387 -7.65 23.70 -6.51
C LEU A 387 -6.78 24.96 -6.47
N LEU A 388 -6.80 25.70 -7.56
CA LEU A 388 -6.25 27.05 -7.63
C LEU A 388 -7.29 28.07 -7.13
N ALA A 389 -6.83 29.25 -6.70
CA ALA A 389 -7.73 30.35 -6.31
C ALA A 389 -8.65 30.73 -7.48
N ASP A 390 -8.06 30.85 -8.67
CA ASP A 390 -8.74 31.13 -9.92
C ASP A 390 -8.27 30.18 -11.04
N PRO A 391 -9.10 29.93 -12.06
CA PRO A 391 -8.65 29.26 -13.27
C PRO A 391 -7.52 30.04 -13.94
N VAL A 392 -6.51 29.34 -14.49
CA VAL A 392 -5.37 29.99 -15.16
C VAL A 392 -5.74 30.75 -16.44
N LEU A 393 -6.98 30.59 -16.91
CA LEU A 393 -7.53 31.30 -18.06
C LEU A 393 -9.06 31.41 -17.93
N ALA A 394 -9.64 32.47 -18.49
CA ALA A 394 -11.08 32.61 -18.60
C ALA A 394 -11.65 31.60 -19.60
N CYS A 395 -12.80 30.98 -19.30
CA CYS A 395 -13.35 29.92 -20.13
C CYS A 395 -14.88 29.98 -20.13
N ARG A 396 -15.48 30.20 -21.30
CA ARG A 396 -16.95 30.23 -21.43
C ARG A 396 -17.63 28.89 -21.13
N PHE A 397 -16.87 27.80 -21.21
CA PHE A 397 -17.36 26.44 -20.97
C PHE A 397 -17.52 26.07 -19.48
N HIS A 398 -17.37 27.05 -18.59
CA HIS A 398 -17.90 26.97 -17.23
C HIS A 398 -19.44 27.07 -17.21
N SER A 399 -20.05 27.57 -18.29
CA SER A 399 -21.49 27.58 -18.48
C SER A 399 -21.95 26.47 -19.43
N TRP A 400 -22.99 25.75 -19.01
CA TRP A 400 -23.62 24.69 -19.78
C TRP A 400 -24.34 25.24 -21.01
N SER A 401 -24.98 26.42 -20.91
CA SER A 401 -25.70 27.02 -22.04
C SER A 401 -24.75 27.36 -23.20
N GLU A 402 -23.57 27.90 -22.90
CA GLU A 402 -22.50 28.15 -23.87
C GLU A 402 -22.01 26.85 -24.53
N CYS A 403 -21.82 25.78 -23.72
CA CYS A 403 -21.47 24.47 -24.25
C CYS A 403 -22.59 23.89 -25.13
N HIS A 404 -23.85 24.09 -24.75
CA HIS A 404 -25.03 23.56 -25.43
C HIS A 404 -25.22 24.24 -26.79
N ALA A 405 -25.07 25.57 -26.85
CA ALA A 405 -25.06 26.32 -28.11
C ALA A 405 -24.02 25.81 -29.11
N SER A 406 -22.93 25.21 -28.60
CA SER A 406 -21.86 24.61 -29.42
C SER A 406 -21.97 23.08 -29.56
N ASN A 407 -23.08 22.43 -29.16
CA ASN A 407 -23.27 20.97 -29.18
C ASN A 407 -22.20 20.17 -28.38
N HIS A 408 -21.64 20.80 -27.36
CA HIS A 408 -20.57 20.27 -26.53
C HIS A 408 -20.92 20.18 -25.04
N ALA A 409 -22.16 20.45 -24.65
CA ALA A 409 -22.62 20.32 -23.26
C ALA A 409 -22.58 18.87 -22.74
N ILE A 410 -22.23 18.71 -21.47
CA ILE A 410 -22.38 17.45 -20.74
C ILE A 410 -23.82 17.31 -20.23
N GLY A 411 -24.46 16.17 -20.52
CA GLY A 411 -25.80 15.86 -20.02
C GLY A 411 -26.90 16.70 -20.67
N ALA A 412 -28.14 16.49 -20.21
CA ALA A 412 -29.33 17.13 -20.75
C ALA A 412 -29.64 18.51 -20.14
N SER A 413 -29.04 18.85 -19.01
CA SER A 413 -29.29 20.09 -18.28
C SER A 413 -28.05 20.58 -17.50
N ALA A 414 -28.07 21.86 -17.16
CA ALA A 414 -27.06 22.50 -16.31
C ALA A 414 -27.07 21.94 -14.88
N VAL A 415 -25.91 21.96 -14.22
CA VAL A 415 -25.81 21.61 -12.79
C VAL A 415 -26.27 22.81 -11.97
N GLY A 416 -27.56 22.82 -11.59
CA GLY A 416 -28.16 23.93 -10.86
C GLY A 416 -27.70 24.07 -9.40
N SER A 417 -27.22 22.98 -8.80
CA SER A 417 -26.72 22.95 -7.42
C SER A 417 -25.64 21.88 -7.25
N PRO A 418 -24.77 22.00 -6.22
CA PRO A 418 -23.81 20.94 -5.90
C PRO A 418 -24.51 19.59 -5.68
N SER A 419 -23.96 18.53 -6.25
CA SER A 419 -24.56 17.19 -6.27
C SER A 419 -23.68 16.17 -5.55
N ILE A 420 -24.31 15.34 -4.73
CA ILE A 420 -23.69 14.19 -4.08
C ILE A 420 -23.76 12.89 -4.89
N GLU A 421 -24.62 12.87 -5.91
CA GLU A 421 -24.85 11.71 -6.78
C GLU A 421 -23.85 11.69 -7.93
N ALA A 422 -23.56 10.52 -8.49
CA ALA A 422 -22.66 10.42 -9.62
C ALA A 422 -23.32 10.98 -10.90
N PRO A 423 -22.64 11.87 -11.66
CA PRO A 423 -21.33 12.45 -11.37
C PRO A 423 -21.40 13.53 -10.29
N ARG A 424 -20.58 13.37 -9.22
CA ARG A 424 -20.49 14.36 -8.13
C ARG A 424 -20.14 15.73 -8.67
N ALA A 425 -20.70 16.79 -8.12
CA ALA A 425 -20.37 18.14 -8.56
C ALA A 425 -20.28 19.06 -7.35
N LEU A 426 -19.09 19.57 -7.06
CA LEU A 426 -18.91 20.57 -6.00
C LEU A 426 -19.31 21.97 -6.45
N PHE A 427 -19.04 22.28 -7.72
CA PHE A 427 -19.31 23.57 -8.33
C PHE A 427 -20.51 23.47 -9.26
N ALA A 428 -21.47 24.36 -9.07
CA ALA A 428 -22.63 24.50 -9.94
C ALA A 428 -22.23 25.18 -11.26
N ASP A 429 -23.13 25.15 -12.23
CA ASP A 429 -22.95 25.82 -13.52
C ASP A 429 -22.60 27.30 -13.35
N THR A 430 -21.85 27.85 -14.30
CA THR A 430 -21.32 29.24 -14.33
C THR A 430 -20.23 29.55 -13.30
N MET A 431 -19.99 28.68 -12.31
CA MET A 431 -18.89 28.87 -11.36
C MET A 431 -17.53 28.66 -12.05
N ALA A 432 -16.52 29.45 -11.65
CA ALA A 432 -15.18 29.43 -12.24
C ALA A 432 -14.49 28.05 -12.20
N HIS A 433 -14.80 27.24 -11.19
CA HIS A 433 -14.21 25.90 -11.02
C HIS A 433 -15.05 24.78 -11.66
N HIS A 434 -16.17 25.09 -12.32
CA HIS A 434 -17.03 24.12 -13.00
C HIS A 434 -16.61 23.90 -14.46
N CYS A 435 -16.74 22.67 -14.98
CA CYS A 435 -16.60 22.40 -16.41
C CYS A 435 -17.83 21.65 -16.96
N ALA A 436 -18.49 22.28 -17.94
CA ALA A 436 -19.67 21.74 -18.62
C ALA A 436 -19.35 21.11 -19.99
N HIS A 437 -18.08 21.01 -20.40
CA HIS A 437 -17.68 20.57 -21.74
C HIS A 437 -17.50 19.04 -21.88
N ARG A 438 -18.33 18.39 -22.70
CA ARG A 438 -18.42 16.93 -22.89
C ARG A 438 -17.14 16.29 -23.41
N VAL A 439 -16.53 16.89 -24.42
CA VAL A 439 -15.29 16.36 -24.99
C VAL A 439 -14.15 16.38 -23.96
N VAL A 440 -14.07 17.41 -23.11
CA VAL A 440 -13.07 17.48 -22.03
C VAL A 440 -13.38 16.40 -20.98
N ASP A 441 -14.65 16.22 -20.61
CA ASP A 441 -15.06 15.17 -19.66
C ASP A 441 -14.76 13.74 -20.14
N HIS A 442 -14.92 13.46 -21.43
CA HIS A 442 -14.53 12.17 -22.00
C HIS A 442 -13.02 12.00 -22.01
N ARG A 443 -12.27 13.01 -22.48
CA ARG A 443 -10.81 12.92 -22.55
C ARG A 443 -10.16 12.74 -21.18
N ARG A 444 -10.80 13.24 -20.12
CA ARG A 444 -10.25 13.16 -18.76
C ARG A 444 -10.52 11.82 -18.04
N GLU A 445 -11.33 10.92 -18.61
CA GLU A 445 -11.83 9.68 -17.97
C GLU A 445 -10.74 8.87 -17.27
N ASN A 446 -9.62 8.61 -17.93
CA ASN A 446 -8.52 7.80 -17.39
C ASN A 446 -7.28 8.61 -16.95
N ARG A 447 -7.40 9.94 -16.84
CA ARG A 447 -6.25 10.81 -16.52
C ARG A 447 -6.47 11.75 -15.33
N CYS A 448 -7.72 12.06 -14.99
CA CYS A 448 -8.03 13.07 -13.99
C CYS A 448 -7.89 12.54 -12.56
N HIS A 449 -6.84 12.98 -11.86
CA HIS A 449 -6.56 12.55 -10.48
C HIS A 449 -7.63 12.94 -9.46
N ILE A 450 -8.33 14.06 -9.66
CA ILE A 450 -9.37 14.53 -8.73
C ILE A 450 -10.77 14.00 -9.05
N ARG A 451 -10.95 13.25 -10.15
CA ARG A 451 -12.26 12.72 -10.56
C ARG A 451 -12.96 11.89 -9.46
N PRO A 452 -12.24 11.10 -8.63
CA PRO A 452 -12.86 10.40 -7.49
C PRO A 452 -13.46 11.32 -6.43
N ILE A 453 -12.94 12.55 -6.30
CA ILE A 453 -13.41 13.55 -5.33
C ILE A 453 -14.52 14.39 -5.96
N ASP A 454 -14.26 14.97 -7.13
CA ASP A 454 -15.21 15.79 -7.87
C ASP A 454 -15.24 15.47 -9.38
N SER A 455 -16.47 15.16 -9.82
CA SER A 455 -16.90 15.10 -11.19
C SER A 455 -16.75 16.41 -11.95
N ARG A 456 -17.08 17.52 -11.31
CA ARG A 456 -17.26 18.87 -11.86
C ARG A 456 -16.01 19.59 -12.37
N THR A 457 -14.89 19.37 -11.69
CA THR A 457 -13.85 20.40 -11.60
C THR A 457 -13.19 20.71 -12.94
N CYS A 458 -13.03 22.00 -13.22
CA CYS A 458 -12.31 22.53 -14.37
C CYS A 458 -10.82 22.20 -14.29
N CYS A 459 -10.27 21.60 -15.36
CA CYS A 459 -8.84 21.28 -15.44
C CYS A 459 -7.93 22.51 -15.35
N ARG A 460 -8.44 23.71 -15.68
CA ARG A 460 -7.68 24.96 -15.61
C ARG A 460 -7.71 25.60 -14.23
N ALA A 461 -8.50 25.08 -13.30
CA ALA A 461 -8.60 25.53 -11.91
C ALA A 461 -7.99 24.51 -10.94
N CYS A 462 -7.15 23.59 -11.44
CA CYS A 462 -6.62 22.45 -10.70
C CYS A 462 -5.10 22.38 -10.74
N ALA A 463 -4.48 22.08 -9.61
CA ALA A 463 -3.03 21.93 -9.45
C ALA A 463 -2.43 20.81 -10.33
N TYR A 464 -3.23 19.84 -10.77
CA TYR A 464 -2.77 18.71 -11.58
C TYR A 464 -2.80 18.97 -13.09
N GLN A 465 -3.03 20.20 -13.55
CA GLN A 465 -3.22 20.46 -14.97
C GLN A 465 -2.03 20.01 -15.83
N ASP A 466 -0.80 20.28 -15.39
CA ASP A 466 0.43 19.94 -16.12
C ASP A 466 0.85 18.47 -15.92
N ILE A 467 0.17 17.77 -15.00
CA ILE A 467 0.31 16.33 -14.79
C ILE A 467 -0.66 15.57 -15.71
N CYS A 468 -1.90 16.05 -15.80
CA CYS A 468 -2.96 15.40 -16.58
C CYS A 468 -2.84 15.68 -18.09
N TRP A 469 -2.18 16.77 -18.46
CA TRP A 469 -2.06 17.23 -19.84
C TRP A 469 -0.61 17.63 -20.12
N SER A 470 -0.05 17.12 -21.22
CA SER A 470 1.14 17.76 -21.79
C SER A 470 0.82 19.18 -22.24
N ALA A 471 1.84 20.04 -22.36
CA ALA A 471 1.64 21.42 -22.83
C ALA A 471 0.92 21.49 -24.19
N ALA A 472 1.24 20.57 -25.12
CA ALA A 472 0.59 20.48 -26.42
C ALA A 472 -0.88 20.06 -26.32
N GLU A 473 -1.21 19.05 -25.51
CA GLU A 473 -2.60 18.63 -25.28
C GLU A 473 -3.41 19.73 -24.58
N ALA A 474 -2.81 20.38 -23.58
CA ALA A 474 -3.42 21.49 -22.86
C ALA A 474 -3.79 22.62 -23.83
N ALA A 475 -2.87 23.02 -24.71
CA ALA A 475 -3.12 24.03 -25.74
C ALA A 475 -4.21 23.61 -26.75
N ALA A 476 -4.39 22.31 -26.97
CA ALA A 476 -5.44 21.76 -27.83
C ALA A 476 -6.80 21.61 -27.13
N LEU A 477 -6.89 21.87 -25.82
CA LEU A 477 -8.17 21.91 -25.12
C LEU A 477 -9.01 23.10 -25.61
N PRO A 478 -10.34 22.99 -25.61
CA PRO A 478 -11.23 24.09 -25.98
C PRO A 478 -11.22 25.23 -24.94
N CYS A 479 -10.54 25.07 -23.80
CA CYS A 479 -10.47 26.07 -22.74
C CYS A 479 -9.79 27.37 -23.22
N GLY A 480 -10.24 28.54 -22.76
CA GLY A 480 -9.65 29.82 -23.15
C GLY A 480 -10.20 30.45 -24.42
N LYS A 481 -11.21 29.80 -25.03
CA LYS A 481 -11.87 30.25 -26.27
C LYS A 481 -13.26 30.78 -26.03
#